data_AF-A0A0G0N601-F1
#
_entry.id   AF-A0A0G0N601-F1
#
_cell.length_a   1.000
_cell.length_b   1.000
_cell.length_c   1.000
_cell.angle_alpha   90.00
_cell.angle_beta   90.00
_cell.angle_gamma   90.00
#
_symmetry.space_group_name_H-M   'P 1'
#
loop_
_entity.id
_entity.type
_entity.pdbx_description
1 polymer ?
#
loop_
_entity_poly.entity_id
_entity_poly.type
_entity_poly.pdbx_seq_one_letter_code
_entity_poly.pdbx_strand_id
1 'polypeptide(L)'
;DGVVKTTNAHFNFRDGFKSDGYLMGDGVCHLASLIYLAASDAGLSVYAPTNHNFAVINGIPKEYGVSIYALPDSYEVSARQNLYIRNNLDSTVNFVFDYDGANLTLKITIEPQNEIVPGFTFGGLIN
;
A
#
# COMPACT_ATOMS: atom_id res chain seq x y z
N ASP A 1 -10.12 19.92 -4.33
CA ASP A 1 -10.22 19.01 -3.17
C ASP A 1 -10.91 17.70 -3.51
N GLY A 2 -10.11 16.72 -3.92
CA GLY A 2 -10.57 15.33 -4.02
C GLY A 2 -10.27 14.65 -2.70
N VAL A 3 -11.25 14.57 -1.80
CA VAL A 3 -11.15 13.71 -0.62
C VAL A 3 -11.03 12.28 -1.11
N VAL A 4 -9.86 11.66 -0.90
CA VAL A 4 -9.63 10.24 -1.19
C VAL A 4 -10.63 9.46 -0.35
N LYS A 5 -11.62 8.86 -1.01
CA LYS A 5 -12.60 7.99 -0.36
C LYS A 5 -11.88 6.70 0.02
N THR A 6 -11.40 6.62 1.25
CA THR A 6 -11.02 5.33 1.84
C THR A 6 -12.30 4.52 2.08
N THR A 7 -12.20 3.20 2.01
CA THR A 7 -13.38 2.31 2.09
C THR A 7 -14.05 2.33 3.47
N ASN A 8 -13.41 2.99 4.46
CA ASN A 8 -13.74 2.92 5.89
C ASN A 8 -13.94 1.48 6.39
N ALA A 9 -13.26 0.51 5.77
CA ALA A 9 -13.26 -0.88 6.20
C ALA A 9 -12.13 -1.10 7.21
N HIS A 10 -12.45 -1.86 8.25
CA HIS A 10 -11.54 -2.26 9.32
C HIS A 10 -11.00 -3.69 9.09
N PHE A 11 -11.34 -4.30 7.94
CA PHE A 11 -10.85 -5.61 7.51
C PHE A 11 -10.98 -6.71 8.57
N ASN A 12 -12.06 -6.65 9.35
CA ASN A 12 -12.35 -7.60 10.42
C ASN A 12 -13.60 -8.44 10.08
N PHE A 13 -13.87 -9.46 10.90
CA PHE A 13 -15.05 -10.32 10.73
C PHE A 13 -16.39 -9.57 10.76
N ARG A 14 -16.49 -8.49 11.54
CA ARG A 14 -17.72 -7.69 11.67
C ARG A 14 -18.04 -6.93 10.38
N ASP A 15 -17.03 -6.66 9.56
CA ASP A 15 -17.19 -6.04 8.23
C ASP A 15 -17.49 -7.08 7.13
N GLY A 16 -17.67 -8.36 7.48
CA GLY A 16 -18.07 -9.42 6.54
C GLY A 16 -16.93 -10.03 5.73
N PHE A 17 -15.67 -9.74 6.06
CA PHE A 17 -14.52 -10.38 5.43
C PHE A 17 -14.44 -11.86 5.84
N LYS A 18 -14.40 -12.75 4.84
CA LYS A 18 -14.27 -14.19 5.03
C LYS A 18 -12.82 -14.54 5.40
N SER A 19 -12.62 -15.40 6.39
CA SER A 19 -11.33 -16.02 6.70
C SER A 19 -11.25 -17.41 6.06
N ASP A 20 -10.06 -17.82 5.62
CA ASP A 20 -9.77 -19.22 5.29
C ASP A 20 -8.90 -19.79 6.43
N GLY A 21 -9.55 -20.30 7.48
CA GLY A 21 -8.89 -20.75 8.71
C GLY A 21 -8.86 -19.72 9.83
N TYR A 22 -7.82 -19.80 10.68
CA TYR A 22 -7.65 -19.05 11.95
C TYR A 22 -7.33 -17.56 11.78
N LEU A 23 -7.26 -17.05 10.55
CA LEU A 23 -6.77 -15.71 10.23
C LEU A 23 -7.88 -14.88 9.58
N MET A 24 -8.51 -14.04 10.39
CA MET A 24 -9.43 -13.01 9.90
C MET A 24 -8.63 -12.03 9.04
N GLY A 25 -8.90 -11.95 7.73
CA GLY A 25 -8.25 -11.01 6.82
C GLY A 25 -7.02 -11.52 6.06
N ASP A 26 -6.90 -12.84 5.82
CA ASP A 26 -5.75 -13.49 5.14
C ASP A 26 -5.22 -12.80 3.86
N GLY A 27 -6.09 -12.17 3.07
CA GLY A 27 -5.67 -11.45 1.86
C GLY A 27 -4.97 -10.11 2.14
N VAL A 28 -5.24 -9.49 3.28
CA VAL A 28 -4.77 -8.13 3.61
C VAL A 28 -3.31 -8.14 4.04
N CYS A 29 -2.90 -9.12 4.85
CA CYS A 29 -1.49 -9.31 5.22
C CYS A 29 -0.63 -9.66 3.99
N HIS A 30 -1.12 -10.51 3.09
CA HIS A 30 -0.42 -10.84 1.85
C HIS A 30 -0.22 -9.60 0.97
N LEU A 31 -1.30 -8.85 0.71
CA LEU A 31 -1.23 -7.62 -0.08
C LEU A 31 -0.29 -6.59 0.55
N ALA A 32 -0.36 -6.39 1.87
CA ALA A 32 0.53 -5.48 2.57
C ALA A 32 2.00 -5.90 2.47
N SER A 33 2.28 -7.20 2.56
CA SER A 33 3.64 -7.73 2.42
C SER A 33 4.17 -7.57 0.99
N LEU A 34 3.31 -7.76 -0.02
CA LEU A 34 3.66 -7.49 -1.42
C LEU A 34 3.95 -6.00 -1.66
N ILE A 35 3.15 -5.11 -1.07
CA ILE A 35 3.36 -3.66 -1.15
C ILE A 35 4.66 -3.26 -0.44
N TYR A 36 4.96 -3.82 0.75
CA TYR A 36 6.22 -3.57 1.45
C TYR A 36 7.39 -3.93 0.55
N LEU A 37 7.41 -5.15 0.01
CA LEU A 37 8.46 -5.64 -0.88
C LEU A 37 8.65 -4.69 -2.07
N ALA A 38 7.58 -4.41 -2.81
CA ALA A 38 7.65 -3.53 -3.98
C ALA A 38 8.15 -2.12 -3.63
N ALA A 39 7.66 -1.53 -2.53
CA ALA A 39 8.05 -0.21 -2.07
C ALA A 39 9.52 -0.15 -1.62
N SER A 40 9.98 -1.19 -0.93
CA SER A 40 11.38 -1.35 -0.53
C SER A 40 12.30 -1.45 -1.76
N ASP A 41 11.91 -2.25 -2.76
CA ASP A 41 12.67 -2.42 -4.00
C ASP A 41 12.72 -1.13 -4.84
N ALA A 42 11.67 -0.31 -4.77
CA ALA A 42 11.62 1.00 -5.43
C ALA A 42 12.37 2.12 -4.68
N GLY A 43 13.02 1.81 -3.55
CA GLY A 43 13.80 2.78 -2.77
C GLY A 43 12.95 3.75 -1.92
N LEU A 44 11.68 3.40 -1.68
CA LEU A 44 10.82 4.17 -0.78
C LEU A 44 11.15 3.87 0.68
N SER A 45 10.87 4.83 1.55
CA SER A 45 10.98 4.64 3.00
C SER A 45 9.77 3.84 3.48
N VAL A 46 10.02 2.63 3.97
CA VAL A 46 9.00 1.69 4.45
C VAL A 46 9.19 1.38 5.94
N TYR A 47 8.08 1.27 6.68
CA TYR A 47 8.09 0.95 8.09
C TYR A 47 6.86 0.12 8.47
N ALA A 48 7.09 -1.02 9.10
CA ALA A 48 6.04 -1.85 9.71
C ALA A 48 6.42 -2.09 11.18
N PRO A 49 5.61 -1.67 12.16
CA PRO A 49 5.94 -1.84 13.58
C PRO A 49 5.92 -3.30 14.04
N THR A 50 5.10 -4.11 13.37
CA THR A 50 4.92 -5.54 13.68
C THR A 50 5.17 -6.37 12.43
N ASN A 51 6.10 -7.32 12.53
CA ASN A 51 6.38 -8.27 11.47
C ASN A 51 5.43 -9.50 11.58
N HIS A 52 4.95 -9.96 10.44
CA HIS A 52 4.18 -11.19 10.29
C HIS A 52 5.09 -12.43 10.36
N ASN A 53 5.58 -12.75 11.56
CA ASN A 53 6.42 -13.92 11.79
C ASN A 53 5.63 -15.21 12.09
N PHE A 54 4.30 -15.14 12.17
CA PHE A 54 3.47 -16.27 12.64
C PHE A 54 3.03 -17.22 11.52
N ALA A 55 2.96 -16.78 10.27
CA ALA A 55 2.64 -17.62 9.12
C ALA A 55 3.45 -17.21 7.88
N VAL A 56 3.86 -18.19 7.08
CA VAL A 56 4.63 -17.97 5.86
C VAL A 56 3.70 -17.45 4.77
N ILE A 57 4.04 -16.31 4.18
CA ILE A 57 3.37 -15.81 2.98
C ILE A 57 4.15 -16.36 1.77
N ASN A 58 3.53 -17.29 1.04
CA ASN A 58 4.17 -17.92 -0.11
C ASN A 58 4.60 -16.86 -1.15
N GLY A 59 5.87 -16.91 -1.56
CA GLY A 59 6.42 -15.98 -2.56
C GLY A 59 6.95 -14.65 -1.99
N ILE A 60 6.80 -14.39 -0.69
CA ILE A 60 7.34 -13.18 -0.04
C ILE A 60 8.43 -13.58 0.98
N PRO A 61 9.66 -13.05 0.88
CA PRO A 61 10.69 -13.25 1.89
C PRO A 61 10.21 -12.77 3.27
N LYS A 62 10.61 -13.47 4.34
CA LYS A 62 10.08 -13.26 5.70
C LYS A 62 10.33 -11.85 6.23
N GLU A 63 11.41 -11.21 5.80
CA GLU A 63 11.77 -9.84 6.15
C GLU A 63 10.74 -8.80 5.70
N TYR A 64 9.94 -9.11 4.68
CA TYR A 64 8.88 -8.24 4.16
C TYR A 64 7.49 -8.62 4.68
N GLY A 65 7.39 -9.57 5.61
CA GLY A 65 6.12 -9.99 6.21
C GLY A 65 5.49 -8.87 7.04
N VAL A 66 4.29 -8.42 6.67
CA VAL A 66 3.55 -7.38 7.37
C VAL A 66 2.29 -7.94 8.01
N SER A 67 2.13 -7.66 9.31
CA SER A 67 0.93 -8.02 10.06
C SER A 67 -0.03 -6.84 10.04
N ILE A 68 -1.18 -7.02 9.38
CA ILE A 68 -2.27 -6.03 9.31
C ILE A 68 -3.53 -6.66 9.88
N TYR A 69 -4.02 -6.12 10.99
CA TYR A 69 -5.37 -6.39 11.47
C TYR A 69 -5.86 -5.26 12.37
N ALA A 70 -7.17 -5.01 12.35
CA ALA A 70 -7.80 -4.10 13.30
C ALA A 70 -8.49 -4.92 14.40
N LEU A 71 -8.11 -4.67 15.65
CA LEU A 71 -8.82 -5.21 16.81
C LEU A 71 -9.82 -4.16 17.30
N PRO A 72 -11.14 -4.45 17.25
CA PRO A 72 -12.13 -3.56 17.83
C PRO A 72 -11.78 -3.28 19.30
N ASP A 73 -11.92 -2.02 19.71
CA ASP A 73 -11.72 -1.55 21.09
C ASP A 73 -10.26 -1.50 21.58
N SER A 74 -9.27 -1.78 20.70
CA SER A 74 -7.84 -1.64 21.03
C SER A 74 -7.09 -0.80 19.99
N TYR A 75 -7.04 0.51 20.24
CA TYR A 75 -6.32 1.46 19.40
C TYR A 75 -4.81 1.16 19.37
N GLU A 76 -4.20 0.88 20.53
CA GLU A 76 -2.76 0.64 20.62
C GLU A 76 -2.31 -0.60 19.86
N VAL A 77 -3.13 -1.67 19.89
CA VAL A 77 -2.87 -2.89 19.14
C VAL A 77 -3.02 -2.60 17.65
N SER A 78 -4.15 -2.00 17.24
CA SER A 78 -4.41 -1.70 15.84
C SER A 78 -3.38 -0.75 15.22
N ALA A 79 -2.88 0.23 15.98
CA ALA A 79 -1.85 1.17 15.52
C ALA A 79 -0.52 0.49 15.16
N ARG A 80 -0.16 -0.60 15.86
CA ARG A 80 1.08 -1.35 15.61
C ARG A 80 0.97 -2.33 14.44
N GLN A 81 -0.24 -2.58 13.94
CA GLN A 81 -0.52 -3.54 12.87
C GLN A 81 -0.80 -2.80 11.56
N ASN A 82 0.17 -1.95 11.15
CA ASN A 82 0.06 -1.09 9.97
C ASN A 82 1.34 -1.15 9.12
N LEU A 83 1.19 -0.80 7.84
CA LEU A 83 2.27 -0.51 6.92
C LEU A 83 2.31 0.99 6.66
N TYR A 84 3.48 1.60 6.88
CA TYR A 84 3.73 2.99 6.55
C TYR A 84 4.72 3.07 5.39
N ILE A 85 4.36 3.86 4.39
CA ILE A 85 5.19 4.10 3.20
C ILE A 85 5.28 5.60 3.01
N ARG A 86 6.50 6.10 2.84
CA ARG A 86 6.77 7.50 2.54
C ARG A 86 7.48 7.59 1.21
N ASN A 87 6.93 8.42 0.33
CA ASN A 87 7.65 8.87 -0.85
C ASN A 87 8.73 9.88 -0.41
N ASN A 88 9.98 9.44 -0.46
CA ASN A 88 11.19 10.23 -0.17
C ASN A 88 11.98 10.56 -1.45
N LEU A 89 11.34 10.47 -2.62
CA LEU A 89 11.91 10.77 -3.92
C LEU A 89 11.37 12.11 -4.44
N ASP A 90 12.15 12.82 -5.26
CA ASP A 90 11.73 14.03 -5.99
C ASP A 90 10.94 13.67 -7.26
N SER A 91 10.05 12.68 -7.14
CA SER A 91 9.32 12.09 -8.26
C SER A 91 7.95 11.61 -7.79
N THR A 92 6.99 11.60 -8.70
CA THR A 92 5.68 10.98 -8.48
C THR A 92 5.85 9.48 -8.50
N VAL A 93 5.30 8.80 -7.49
CA VAL A 93 5.37 7.34 -7.37
C VAL A 93 3.97 6.78 -7.50
N ASN A 94 3.76 5.90 -8.47
CA ASN A 94 2.48 5.24 -8.70
C ASN A 94 2.57 3.76 -8.34
N PHE A 95 1.61 3.28 -7.55
CA PHE A 95 1.38 1.85 -7.32
C PHE A 95 0.33 1.38 -8.33
N VAL A 96 0.76 0.58 -9.31
CA VAL A 96 -0.08 0.08 -10.40
C VAL A 96 -0.43 -1.36 -10.11
N PHE A 97 -1.70 -1.59 -9.77
CA PHE A 97 -2.28 -2.92 -9.58
C PHE A 97 -2.97 -3.35 -10.86
N ASP A 98 -2.64 -4.55 -11.34
CA ASP A 98 -3.29 -5.17 -12.50
C ASP A 98 -3.79 -6.56 -12.10
N TYR A 99 -5.07 -6.84 -12.38
CA TYR A 99 -5.71 -8.10 -12.01
C TYR A 99 -6.43 -8.69 -13.22
N ASP A 100 -5.97 -9.84 -13.69
CA ASP A 100 -6.48 -10.50 -14.90
C ASP A 100 -7.63 -11.50 -14.63
N GLY A 101 -8.09 -11.60 -13.37
CA GLY A 101 -9.06 -12.60 -12.93
C GLY A 101 -8.46 -13.83 -12.23
N ALA A 102 -7.13 -14.00 -12.30
CA ALA A 102 -6.40 -15.07 -11.64
C ALA A 102 -5.13 -14.58 -10.91
N ASN A 103 -4.41 -13.62 -11.50
CA ASN A 103 -3.14 -13.11 -11.03
C ASN A 103 -3.27 -11.63 -10.69
N LEU A 104 -2.75 -11.24 -9.52
CA LEU A 104 -2.55 -9.84 -9.16
C LEU A 104 -1.08 -9.47 -9.38
N THR A 105 -0.83 -8.48 -10.21
CA THR A 105 0.49 -7.90 -10.43
C THR A 105 0.56 -6.52 -9.79
N LEU A 106 1.60 -6.27 -9.00
CA LEU A 106 1.94 -4.94 -8.49
C LEU A 106 3.20 -4.43 -9.18
N LYS A 107 3.11 -3.24 -9.79
CA LYS A 107 4.25 -2.51 -10.36
C LYS A 107 4.36 -1.15 -9.68
N ILE A 108 5.59 -0.70 -9.43
CA ILE A 108 5.85 0.69 -9.06
C ILE A 108 6.40 1.42 -10.28
N THR A 109 5.77 2.52 -10.66
CA THR A 109 6.29 3.45 -11.67
C THR A 109 6.68 4.76 -11.01
N ILE A 110 7.79 5.33 -11.47
CA ILE A 110 8.35 6.58 -10.96
C ILE A 110 8.39 7.56 -12.13
N GLU A 111 7.70 8.68 -11.97
CA GLU A 111 7.60 9.74 -12.97
C GLU A 111 8.22 11.02 -12.41
N PRO A 112 8.98 11.79 -13.20
CA PRO A 112 9.48 13.09 -12.76
C PRO A 112 8.31 13.96 -12.30
N GLN A 113 8.49 14.72 -11.21
CA GLN A 113 7.49 15.74 -10.89
C GLN A 113 7.53 16.79 -12.01
N ASN A 114 6.40 16.99 -12.69
CA ASN A 114 6.24 18.15 -13.57
C ASN A 114 6.29 19.38 -12.68
N GLU A 115 7.47 20.00 -12.55
CA GLU A 115 7.56 21.34 -12.01
C GLU A 115 6.70 22.24 -12.90
N ILE A 116 5.64 22.81 -12.33
CA ILE A 116 5.01 23.99 -12.93
C ILE A 116 6.08 25.08 -12.83
N VAL A 117 6.86 25.27 -13.90
CA VAL A 117 7.77 26.41 -14.00
C VAL A 117 6.92 27.67 -13.91
N PRO A 118 7.00 28.48 -12.85
CA PRO A 118 6.22 29.71 -12.75
C PRO A 118 6.79 30.69 -13.79
N GLY A 119 6.14 30.79 -14.94
CA GLY A 119 6.59 31.70 -16.01
C GLY A 119 6.33 31.25 -17.46
N PHE A 120 5.87 30.03 -17.71
CA PHE A 120 5.52 29.62 -19.08
C PHE A 120 4.08 30.02 -19.44
N THR A 121 3.91 31.25 -19.93
CA THR A 121 2.73 31.64 -20.69
C THR A 121 2.85 31.11 -22.12
N PHE A 122 1.85 30.36 -22.59
CA PHE A 122 1.69 30.09 -24.02
C PHE A 122 1.32 31.39 -24.74
N GLY A 123 2.32 32.23 -25.03
CA GLY A 123 2.22 33.35 -25.94
C GLY A 123 2.40 32.85 -27.37
N GLY A 124 1.29 32.67 -28.08
CA GLY A 124 1.30 32.30 -29.49
C GLY A 124 -0.03 32.58 -30.15
N LEU A 125 -0.28 33.86 -30.46
CA LEU A 125 -1.24 34.25 -31.48
C LEU A 125 -0.93 33.49 -32.77
N ILE A 126 -1.90 32.72 -33.26
CA ILE A 126 -1.97 32.37 -34.68
C ILE A 126 -2.83 33.45 -35.35
N ASN A 127 -2.20 34.18 -36.28
CA ASN A 127 -2.85 35.06 -37.25
C ASN A 127 -3.87 34.28 -38.10
#